data_AF-A0A0Q9XG42-F1
#
_entry.id   AF-A0A0Q9XG42-F1
#
_cell.length_a   1.000
_cell.length_b   1.000
_cell.length_c   1.000
_cell.angle_alpha   90.00
_cell.angle_beta   90.00
_cell.angle_gamma   90.00
#
_symmetry.space_group_name_H-M   'P 1'
#
loop_
_entity.id
_entity.type
_entity.pdbx_description
1 polymer ?
#
loop_
_entity_poly.entity_id
_entity_poly.type
_entity_poly.pdbx_seq_one_letter_code
_entity_poly.pdbx_strand_id
1 'polypeptide(L)'
;MLPFINVELKQHVPKQRAARKTTINAVEKRPKQADKLERRGEGSAAVNHVMKQIKNIYRAGNNQPIPYFKLICNPQNFMDTVQNSLIISFLIKENLIWMENGADGLPQIKLNNSKESIASEPFQAICRLDLELCEKYAKYYNIKEPMLKRAEVDES
;
A
#
# COMPACT_ATOMS: atom_id res chain seq x y z
N MET A 1 11.93 67.85 -21.05
CA MET A 1 12.98 67.09 -20.34
C MET A 1 12.40 66.70 -18.98
N LEU A 2 12.23 65.41 -18.71
CA LEU A 2 11.74 64.93 -17.41
C LEU A 2 12.88 65.00 -16.39
N PRO A 3 12.63 65.45 -15.15
CA PRO A 3 13.67 65.45 -14.13
C PRO A 3 13.99 64.01 -13.73
N PHE A 4 15.27 63.67 -13.72
CA PHE A 4 15.76 62.36 -13.28
C PHE A 4 15.47 62.22 -11.78
N ILE A 5 14.61 61.27 -11.43
CA ILE A 5 14.40 60.88 -10.04
C ILE A 5 15.67 60.18 -9.58
N ASN A 6 16.40 60.83 -8.66
CA ASN A 6 17.60 60.27 -8.06
C ASN A 6 17.15 59.22 -7.02
N VAL A 7 16.98 57.97 -7.47
CA VAL A 7 16.63 56.85 -6.60
C VAL A 7 17.92 56.36 -5.94
N GLU A 8 18.16 56.76 -4.70
CA GLU A 8 19.20 56.13 -3.89
C GLU A 8 18.82 54.65 -3.67
N LEU A 9 19.70 53.76 -4.12
CA LEU A 9 19.56 52.33 -3.92
C LEU A 9 19.56 52.04 -2.42
N LYS A 10 18.39 51.67 -1.90
CA LYS A 10 18.21 51.29 -0.50
C LYS A 10 19.06 50.06 -0.19
N GLN A 11 20.20 50.27 0.47
CA GLN A 11 21.08 49.19 0.89
C GLN A 11 20.33 48.26 1.85
N HIS A 12 20.22 47.00 1.45
CA HIS A 12 19.64 45.95 2.27
C HIS A 12 20.61 45.61 3.41
N VAL A 13 20.39 46.19 4.58
CA VAL A 13 21.11 45.79 5.81
C VAL A 13 20.64 44.38 6.18
N PRO A 14 21.52 43.35 6.16
CA PRO A 14 21.11 42.01 6.54
C PRO A 14 20.77 42.01 8.03
N LYS A 15 19.47 41.88 8.33
CA LYS A 15 18.99 41.75 9.70
C LYS A 15 19.53 40.43 10.27
N GLN A 16 20.57 40.52 11.10
CA GLN A 16 21.10 39.37 11.83
C GLN A 16 19.94 38.76 12.64
N ARG A 17 19.59 37.51 12.31
CA ARG A 17 18.61 36.76 13.08
C ARG A 17 19.21 36.49 14.45
N ALA A 18 18.57 37.00 15.51
CA ALA A 18 18.91 36.62 16.87
C ALA A 18 18.83 35.09 17.00
N ALA A 19 19.87 34.47 17.55
CA ALA A 19 19.89 33.04 17.80
C ALA A 19 18.72 32.67 18.73
N ARG A 20 17.88 31.74 18.27
CA ARG A 20 16.74 31.23 19.04
C ARG A 20 17.29 30.52 20.28
N LYS A 21 17.03 31.07 21.47
CA LYS A 21 17.33 30.38 22.74
C LYS A 21 16.42 29.14 22.81
N THR A 22 17.02 27.96 22.68
CA THR A 22 16.34 26.69 22.85
C THR A 22 15.98 26.53 24.33
N THR A 23 14.70 26.67 24.67
CA THR A 23 14.20 26.28 25.99
C THR A 23 14.32 24.77 26.13
N ILE A 24 15.24 24.35 26.99
CA ILE A 24 15.71 22.96 27.20
C ILE A 24 14.65 22.06 27.88
N ASN A 25 13.47 22.59 28.21
CA ASN A 25 12.44 21.91 29.00
C ASN A 25 11.08 21.83 28.29
N ALA A 26 11.07 21.59 26.97
CA ALA A 26 9.89 21.05 26.32
C ALA A 26 10.02 19.52 26.36
N VAL A 27 9.52 18.90 27.45
CA VAL A 27 9.36 17.44 27.48
C VAL A 27 8.47 17.08 26.31
N GLU A 28 9.07 16.43 25.32
CA GLU A 28 8.37 15.95 24.14
C GLU A 28 7.33 14.93 24.60
N LYS A 29 6.06 15.34 24.69
CA LYS A 29 4.94 14.43 24.88
C LYS A 29 4.71 13.67 23.56
N ARG A 30 5.67 12.84 23.17
CA ARG A 30 5.41 11.80 22.17
C ARG A 30 4.42 10.82 22.81
N PRO A 31 3.30 10.51 22.15
CA PRO A 31 2.47 9.38 22.57
C PRO A 31 3.37 8.14 22.63
N LYS A 32 3.55 7.57 23.82
CA LYS A 32 4.41 6.39 24.03
C LYS A 32 3.81 5.11 23.45
N GLN A 33 2.54 5.15 23.07
CA GLN A 33 1.83 4.07 22.44
C GLN A 33 1.02 4.69 21.32
N ALA A 34 1.27 4.25 20.08
CA ALA A 34 0.27 4.39 19.04
C ALA A 34 -0.94 3.60 19.56
N ASP A 35 -2.00 4.32 19.91
CA ASP A 35 -3.27 3.70 20.25
C ASP A 35 -3.60 2.78 19.08
N LYS A 36 -3.64 1.46 19.35
CA LYS A 36 -3.90 0.46 18.33
C LYS A 36 -5.38 0.57 18.04
N LEU A 37 -5.73 1.60 17.27
CA LEU A 37 -7.07 1.86 16.82
C LEU A 37 -7.42 0.68 15.92
N GLU A 38 -8.05 -0.33 16.51
CA GLU A 38 -8.76 -1.38 15.80
C GLU A 38 -9.83 -0.68 14.97
N ARG A 39 -9.46 -0.27 13.75
CA ARG A 39 -10.34 0.37 12.80
C ARG A 39 -11.35 -0.68 12.32
N ARG A 40 -12.37 -0.95 13.14
CA ARG A 40 -13.58 -1.70 12.75
C ARG A 40 -14.43 -0.81 11.82
N GLY A 41 -13.88 -0.42 10.68
CA GLY A 41 -14.60 0.20 9.58
C GLY A 41 -14.86 -0.79 8.45
N GLU A 42 -15.60 -0.37 7.43
CA GLU A 42 -15.89 -1.14 6.19
C GLU A 42 -14.62 -1.74 5.56
N GLY A 43 -13.49 -1.03 5.62
CA GLY A 43 -12.20 -1.54 5.14
C GLY A 43 -11.76 -2.85 5.81
N SER A 44 -12.11 -3.08 7.08
CA SER A 44 -11.82 -4.34 7.77
C SER A 44 -12.66 -5.50 7.24
N ALA A 45 -13.90 -5.25 6.81
CA ALA A 45 -14.77 -6.27 6.24
C ALA A 45 -14.26 -6.73 4.86
N ALA A 46 -13.86 -5.79 4.00
CA ALA A 46 -13.29 -6.10 2.68
C ALA A 46 -11.97 -6.90 2.80
N VAL A 47 -11.07 -6.50 3.71
CA VAL A 47 -9.81 -7.22 3.98
C VAL A 47 -10.09 -8.64 4.48
N ASN A 48 -11.01 -8.79 5.44
CA ASN A 48 -11.41 -10.10 5.95
C ASN A 48 -12.04 -10.99 4.87
N HIS A 49 -12.86 -10.42 3.99
CA HIS A 49 -13.47 -11.13 2.87
C HIS A 49 -12.43 -11.64 1.87
N VAL A 50 -11.49 -10.77 1.45
CA VAL A 50 -10.38 -11.15 0.57
C VAL A 50 -9.50 -12.20 1.23
N MET A 51 -9.19 -12.08 2.53
CA MET A 51 -8.39 -13.09 3.23
C MET A 51 -9.08 -14.46 3.26
N LYS A 52 -10.39 -14.52 3.46
CA LYS A 52 -11.16 -15.78 3.37
C LYS A 52 -11.07 -16.38 1.97
N GLN A 53 -11.21 -15.55 0.92
CA GLN A 53 -11.09 -16.02 -0.47
C GLN A 53 -9.69 -16.54 -0.77
N ILE A 54 -8.63 -15.82 -0.39
CA ILE A 54 -7.24 -16.26 -0.58
C ILE A 54 -7.01 -17.62 0.10
N LYS A 55 -7.47 -17.80 1.35
CA LYS A 55 -7.36 -19.09 2.05
C LYS A 55 -8.07 -20.22 1.30
N ASN A 56 -9.26 -19.97 0.75
CA ASN A 56 -10.01 -20.96 -0.02
C ASN A 56 -9.28 -21.33 -1.32
N ILE A 57 -8.78 -20.33 -2.06
CA ILE A 57 -7.99 -20.54 -3.29
C ILE A 57 -6.72 -21.34 -2.98
N TYR A 58 -6.01 -21.01 -1.90
CA TYR A 58 -4.79 -21.70 -1.49
C TYR A 58 -5.06 -23.16 -1.13
N ARG A 59 -6.16 -23.44 -0.41
CA ARG A 59 -6.59 -24.80 -0.08
C ARG A 59 -6.97 -25.61 -1.33
N ALA A 60 -7.71 -25.00 -2.25
CA ALA A 60 -8.10 -25.65 -3.51
C ALA A 60 -6.90 -25.92 -4.42
N GLY A 61 -5.87 -25.08 -4.36
CA GLY A 61 -4.64 -25.21 -5.13
C GLY A 61 -3.55 -26.06 -4.46
N ASN A 62 -3.88 -26.97 -3.54
CA ASN A 62 -2.91 -27.82 -2.83
C ASN A 62 -1.76 -27.04 -2.15
N ASN A 63 -2.07 -25.89 -1.55
CA ASN A 63 -1.10 -25.01 -0.90
C ASN A 63 0.02 -24.50 -1.82
N GLN A 64 -0.24 -24.38 -3.12
CA GLN A 64 0.69 -23.79 -4.07
C GLN A 64 0.65 -22.25 -4.00
N PRO A 65 1.81 -21.59 -4.21
CA PRO A 65 1.87 -20.14 -4.33
C PRO A 65 0.96 -19.62 -5.45
N ILE A 66 0.30 -18.50 -5.20
CA ILE A 66 -0.64 -17.90 -6.14
C ILE A 66 0.06 -16.74 -6.87
N PRO A 67 0.11 -16.72 -8.21
CA PRO A 67 0.68 -15.58 -8.93
C PRO A 67 -0.05 -14.28 -8.60
N TYR A 68 0.69 -13.24 -8.22
CA TYR A 68 0.14 -11.97 -7.74
C TYR A 68 -0.76 -11.30 -8.77
N PHE A 69 -0.27 -11.11 -9.99
CA PHE A 69 -1.04 -10.47 -11.07
C PHE A 69 -2.29 -11.28 -11.43
N LYS A 70 -2.23 -12.61 -11.37
CA LYS A 70 -3.40 -13.46 -11.58
C LYS A 70 -4.48 -13.24 -10.51
N LEU A 71 -4.07 -13.00 -9.27
CA LEU A 71 -4.98 -12.78 -8.16
C LEU A 71 -5.64 -11.39 -8.21
N ILE A 72 -4.88 -10.34 -8.55
CA ILE A 72 -5.41 -8.96 -8.50
C ILE A 72 -6.16 -8.55 -9.77
N CYS A 73 -5.75 -9.02 -10.94
CA CYS A 73 -6.26 -8.53 -12.22
C CYS A 73 -7.74 -8.89 -12.40
N ASN A 74 -8.55 -7.87 -12.61
CA ASN A 74 -9.95 -7.98 -13.01
C ASN A 74 -10.08 -7.51 -14.48
N PRO A 75 -10.46 -8.40 -15.41
CA PRO A 75 -10.55 -8.08 -16.84
C PRO A 75 -11.69 -7.10 -17.16
N GLN A 76 -12.71 -6.99 -16.30
CA GLN A 76 -13.88 -6.17 -16.54
C GLN A 76 -13.76 -4.75 -15.96
N ASN A 77 -13.01 -4.61 -14.85
CA ASN A 77 -12.89 -3.35 -14.13
C ASN A 77 -11.50 -3.17 -13.53
N PHE A 78 -10.75 -2.20 -14.06
CA PHE A 78 -9.42 -1.88 -13.57
C PHE A 78 -9.41 -1.30 -12.14
N MET A 79 -10.45 -0.56 -11.74
CA MET A 79 -10.50 0.01 -10.38
C MET A 79 -10.57 -1.08 -9.32
N ASP A 80 -11.24 -2.20 -9.62
CA ASP A 80 -11.25 -3.36 -8.73
C ASP A 80 -9.86 -4.01 -8.65
N THR A 81 -9.05 -3.96 -9.72
CA THR A 81 -7.65 -4.42 -9.71
C THR A 81 -6.80 -3.58 -8.76
N VAL A 82 -6.94 -2.25 -8.82
CA VAL A 82 -6.25 -1.32 -7.92
C VAL A 82 -6.69 -1.57 -6.47
N GLN A 83 -8.00 -1.73 -6.23
CA GLN A 83 -8.52 -2.02 -4.90
C GLN A 83 -8.00 -3.36 -4.35
N ASN A 84 -7.98 -4.42 -5.16
CA ASN A 84 -7.40 -5.71 -4.79
C ASN A 84 -5.92 -5.58 -4.42
N SER A 85 -5.15 -4.82 -5.22
CA SER A 85 -3.72 -4.57 -4.95
C SER A 85 -3.50 -3.87 -3.61
N LEU A 86 -4.37 -2.91 -3.26
CA LEU A 86 -4.31 -2.17 -2.01
C LEU A 86 -4.65 -3.07 -0.82
N ILE A 87 -5.71 -3.88 -0.93
CA ILE A 87 -6.09 -4.83 0.13
C ILE A 87 -4.97 -5.83 0.40
N ILE A 88 -4.36 -6.37 -0.65
CA ILE A 88 -3.22 -7.29 -0.51
C ILE A 88 -2.03 -6.61 0.17
N SER A 89 -1.76 -5.34 -0.12
CA SER A 89 -0.69 -4.59 0.56
C SER A 89 -0.92 -4.52 2.07
N PHE A 90 -2.17 -4.38 2.52
CA PHE A 90 -2.50 -4.43 3.94
C PHE A 90 -2.31 -5.83 4.53
N LEU A 91 -2.69 -6.89 3.82
CA LEU A 91 -2.47 -8.26 4.29
C LEU A 91 -0.99 -8.59 4.44
N ILE A 92 -0.14 -8.10 3.54
CA ILE A 92 1.33 -8.24 3.63
C ILE A 92 1.85 -7.45 4.82
N LYS A 93 1.41 -6.19 4.99
CA LYS A 93 1.80 -5.34 6.11
C LYS A 93 1.47 -5.95 7.47
N GLU A 94 0.33 -6.64 7.58
CA GLU A 94 -0.10 -7.35 8.80
C GLU A 94 0.54 -8.75 8.93
N ASN A 95 1.51 -9.11 8.07
CA ASN A 95 2.20 -10.41 8.03
C ASN A 95 1.27 -11.63 7.89
N LEU A 96 0.06 -11.43 7.36
CA LEU A 96 -0.92 -12.52 7.14
C LEU A 96 -0.59 -13.33 5.88
N ILE A 97 0.03 -12.67 4.91
CA ILE A 97 0.54 -13.25 3.68
C ILE A 97 1.94 -12.71 3.41
N TRP A 98 2.73 -13.48 2.66
CA TRP A 98 4.05 -13.09 2.21
C TRP A 98 4.12 -13.12 0.68
N MET A 99 4.96 -12.27 0.11
CA MET A 99 5.21 -12.22 -1.33
C MET A 99 6.66 -12.56 -1.63
N GLU A 100 6.89 -13.43 -2.60
CA GLU A 100 8.21 -13.80 -3.11
C GLU A 100 8.21 -13.79 -4.64
N ASN A 101 9.39 -13.72 -5.26
CA ASN A 101 9.51 -13.93 -6.68
C ASN A 101 9.52 -15.43 -6.99
N GLY A 102 8.69 -15.84 -7.95
CA GLY A 102 8.72 -17.17 -8.53
C GLY A 102 9.94 -17.41 -9.41
N ALA A 103 10.09 -18.64 -9.89
CA ALA A 103 11.17 -19.02 -10.80
C ALA A 103 11.15 -18.25 -12.14
N ASP A 104 9.99 -17.74 -12.52
CA ASP A 104 9.75 -16.88 -13.68
C ASP A 104 10.07 -15.40 -13.40
N GLY A 105 10.50 -15.06 -12.18
CA GLY A 105 10.76 -13.70 -11.73
C GLY A 105 9.50 -12.91 -11.40
N LEU A 106 8.31 -13.49 -11.56
CA LEU A 106 7.03 -12.83 -11.26
C LEU A 106 6.68 -12.96 -9.77
N PRO A 107 6.02 -11.94 -9.18
CA PRO A 107 5.62 -12.00 -7.79
C PRO A 107 4.54 -13.07 -7.57
N GLN A 108 4.70 -13.83 -6.50
CA GLN A 108 3.81 -14.88 -6.03
C GLN A 108 3.48 -14.67 -4.56
N ILE A 109 2.24 -15.00 -4.17
CA ILE A 109 1.74 -14.87 -2.81
C ILE A 109 1.67 -16.25 -2.15
N LYS A 110 2.12 -16.32 -0.90
CA LYS A 110 1.96 -17.47 -0.02
C LYS A 110 1.27 -17.07 1.29
N LEU A 111 0.53 -18.01 1.87
CA LEU A 111 0.01 -17.83 3.23
C LEU A 111 1.16 -17.96 4.24
N ASN A 112 1.21 -17.03 5.20
CA ASN A 112 2.13 -17.16 6.30
C ASN A 112 1.54 -18.12 7.35
N ASN A 113 2.04 -19.36 7.38
CA ASN A 113 1.61 -20.37 8.35
C ASN A 113 2.47 -20.38 9.63
N SER A 114 3.59 -19.66 9.64
CA SER A 114 4.50 -19.66 10.77
C SER A 114 4.03 -18.69 11.84
N LYS A 115 3.74 -19.23 13.04
CA LYS A 115 3.65 -18.47 14.31
C LYS A 115 5.00 -17.90 14.74
N GLU A 116 6.06 -18.13 13.96
CA GLU A 116 7.36 -17.54 14.20
C GLU A 116 7.28 -16.08 13.80
N SER A 117 7.30 -15.24 14.83
CA SER A 117 7.67 -13.85 14.74
C SER A 117 9.08 -13.75 14.17
N ILE A 118 9.21 -13.90 12.85
CA ILE A 118 10.40 -13.42 12.18
C ILE A 118 10.33 -11.92 12.44
N ALA A 119 11.29 -11.43 13.23
CA ALA A 119 11.63 -10.01 13.30
C ALA A 119 12.06 -9.61 11.88
N SER A 120 11.08 -9.50 10.99
CA SER A 120 11.31 -9.35 9.58
C SER A 120 11.73 -7.91 9.39
N GLU A 121 12.87 -7.74 8.74
CA GLU A 121 13.20 -6.47 8.12
C GLU A 121 11.99 -5.94 7.35
N PRO A 122 11.82 -4.61 7.28
CA PRO A 122 10.68 -4.01 6.61
C PRO A 122 10.58 -4.54 5.18
N PHE A 123 9.59 -5.40 4.93
CA PHE A 123 9.35 -5.97 3.61
C PHE A 123 8.80 -4.87 2.68
N GLN A 124 9.59 -4.52 1.66
CA GLN A 124 9.21 -3.54 0.66
C GLN A 124 9.18 -4.21 -0.72
N ALA A 125 8.03 -4.14 -1.37
CA ALA A 125 7.86 -4.53 -2.77
C ALA A 125 7.36 -3.33 -3.57
N ILE A 126 7.97 -3.08 -4.72
CA ILE A 126 7.54 -2.02 -5.66
C ILE A 126 6.99 -2.70 -6.91
N CYS A 127 5.69 -2.59 -7.11
CA CYS A 127 5.01 -3.15 -8.28
C CYS A 127 4.51 -2.02 -9.18
N ARG A 128 4.85 -2.09 -10.47
CA ARG A 128 4.15 -1.28 -11.49
C ARG A 128 2.77 -1.89 -11.72
N LEU A 129 1.75 -1.04 -11.75
CA LEU A 129 0.39 -1.43 -12.10
C LEU A 129 -0.18 -0.38 -13.06
N ASP A 130 -0.47 -0.80 -14.27
CA ASP A 130 -1.11 0.00 -15.30
C ASP A 130 -2.15 -0.87 -16.03
N LEU A 131 -3.01 -0.23 -16.83
CA LEU A 131 -4.09 -0.93 -17.53
C LEU A 131 -3.52 -1.92 -18.55
N GLU A 132 -2.48 -1.54 -19.30
CA GLU A 132 -1.85 -2.37 -20.33
C GLU A 132 -1.24 -3.65 -19.75
N LEU A 133 -0.59 -3.55 -18.60
CA LEU A 133 0.01 -4.65 -17.84
C LEU A 133 -1.08 -5.55 -17.26
N CYS A 134 -2.17 -4.97 -16.76
CA CYS A 134 -3.33 -5.72 -16.30
C CYS A 134 -3.94 -6.53 -17.44
N GLU A 135 -4.15 -5.93 -18.62
CA GLU A 135 -4.66 -6.63 -19.80
C GLU A 135 -3.68 -7.70 -20.29
N LYS A 136 -2.37 -7.41 -20.30
CA LYS A 136 -1.32 -8.35 -20.67
C LYS A 136 -1.37 -9.59 -19.78
N TYR A 137 -1.45 -9.41 -18.46
CA TYR A 137 -1.51 -10.54 -17.53
C TYR A 137 -2.87 -11.23 -17.51
N ALA A 138 -3.97 -10.51 -17.73
CA ALA A 138 -5.28 -11.12 -17.94
C ALA A 138 -5.27 -12.08 -19.13
N LYS A 139 -4.63 -11.70 -20.24
CA LYS A 139 -4.42 -12.57 -21.41
C LYS A 139 -3.46 -13.72 -21.11
N TYR A 140 -2.31 -13.43 -20.49
CA TYR A 140 -1.28 -14.43 -20.16
C TYR A 140 -1.81 -15.55 -19.26
N TYR A 141 -2.60 -15.20 -18.25
CA TYR A 141 -3.20 -16.16 -17.32
C TYR A 141 -4.59 -16.65 -17.75
N ASN A 142 -5.09 -16.22 -18.92
CA ASN A 142 -6.42 -16.51 -19.45
C ASN A 142 -7.54 -16.24 -18.42
N ILE A 143 -7.49 -15.07 -17.80
CA ILE A 143 -8.44 -14.63 -16.76
C ILE A 143 -9.73 -14.17 -17.46
N LYS A 144 -10.77 -15.00 -17.38
CA LYS A 144 -12.11 -14.65 -17.87
C LYS A 144 -12.97 -13.99 -16.79
N GLU A 145 -12.76 -14.39 -15.55
CA GLU A 145 -13.46 -13.88 -14.37
C GLU A 145 -12.45 -13.52 -13.29
N PRO A 146 -12.71 -12.46 -12.49
CA PRO A 146 -11.82 -12.07 -11.41
C PRO A 146 -11.71 -13.19 -10.37
N MET A 147 -10.49 -13.48 -9.92
CA MET A 147 -10.26 -14.48 -8.87
C MET A 147 -10.81 -14.05 -7.51
N LEU A 148 -10.82 -12.74 -7.25
CA LEU A 148 -11.36 -12.14 -6.04
C LEU A 148 -12.72 -11.51 -6.34
N LYS A 149 -13.76 -12.01 -5.68
CA LYS A 149 -15.10 -11.43 -5.74
C LYS A 149 -15.21 -10.28 -4.75
N ARG A 150 -15.93 -9.22 -5.15
CA ARG A 150 -16.26 -8.11 -4.26
C ARG A 150 -17.22 -8.62 -3.18
N ALA A 151 -17.09 -8.09 -1.96
CA ALA A 151 -18.13 -8.30 -0.95
C ALA A 151 -19.34 -7.46 -1.40
N GLU A 152 -20.49 -8.10 -1.61
CA GLU A 152 -21.73 -7.36 -1.81
C GLU A 152 -22.01 -6.61 -0.51
N VAL A 153 -22.01 -5.28 -0.59
CA VAL A 153 -22.56 -4.47 0.48
C VAL A 153 -24.06 -4.61 0.29
N ASP A 154 -24.69 -5.40 1.15
CA ASP A 154 -26.14 -5.50 1.22
C ASP A 154 -26.66 -4.10 1.63
N GLU A 155 -26.93 -3.26 0.64
CA GLU A 155 -27.69 -2.02 0.85
C GLU A 155 -29.15 -2.44 1.08
N SER A 156 -29.46 -2.83 2.32
CA SER A 156 -30.82 -2.95 2.84
C SER A 156 -31.32 -1.62 3.38
#